data_AF-A0A3D2FZM2-F1
#
_entry.id   AF-A0A3D2FZM2-F1
#
_cell.length_a   1.000
_cell.length_b   1.000
_cell.length_c   1.000
_cell.angle_alpha   90.00
_cell.angle_beta   90.00
_cell.angle_gamma   90.00
#
_symmetry.space_group_name_H-M   'P 1'
#
loop_
_entity.id
_entity.type
_entity.pdbx_description
1 polymer ?
#
loop_
_entity_poly.entity_id
_entity_poly.type
_entity_poly.pdbx_seq_one_letter_code
_entity_poly.pdbx_strand_id
1 'polypeptide(L)'
;MDNAPDGLAEVTVTGFKAAALDESAVNANIVAGGVTVTSRIPGDVNDDGEVDIFDCVRLKKYLAGFNVTINASNADVNGDGEVDIFDCVRLKKYLAGMSVELK
;
A
#
# COMPACT_ATOMS: atom_id res chain seq x y z
N MET A 1 14.47 3.70 10.42
CA MET A 1 13.79 4.77 9.65
C MET A 1 12.29 4.71 9.97
N ASP A 2 11.94 4.53 11.24
CA ASP A 2 10.79 3.68 11.58
C ASP A 2 9.58 4.45 12.11
N ASN A 3 9.41 5.72 11.72
CA ASN A 3 8.30 6.57 12.16
C ASN A 3 7.96 7.69 11.15
N ALA A 4 8.14 7.45 9.85
CA ALA A 4 7.67 8.41 8.85
C ALA A 4 6.13 8.40 8.87
N PRO A 5 5.46 9.56 9.07
CA PRO A 5 4.01 9.63 9.06
C PRO A 5 3.46 9.25 7.68
N ASP A 6 2.29 8.63 7.68
CA ASP A 6 1.57 8.30 6.45
C ASP A 6 1.38 9.55 5.59
N GLY A 7 1.70 9.42 4.31
CA GLY A 7 1.54 10.53 3.38
C GLY A 7 2.41 10.48 2.14
N LEU A 8 2.15 11.43 1.26
CA LEU A 8 2.95 11.68 0.07
C LEU A 8 4.24 12.40 0.47
N ALA A 9 5.38 11.75 0.31
CA ALA A 9 6.68 12.41 0.31
C ALA A 9 6.97 12.90 -1.11
N GLU A 10 6.88 14.21 -1.33
CA GLU A 10 7.19 14.81 -2.62
C GLU A 10 8.71 14.89 -2.83
N VAL A 11 9.16 14.45 -3.99
CA VAL A 11 10.56 14.46 -4.43
C VAL A 11 10.66 15.40 -5.62
N THR A 12 11.26 16.57 -5.37
CA THR A 12 11.49 17.59 -6.40
C THR A 12 12.97 17.69 -6.72
N VAL A 13 13.31 17.72 -8.02
CA VAL A 13 14.67 17.99 -8.48
C VAL A 13 14.88 19.51 -8.53
N THR A 14 15.75 20.04 -7.69
CA THR A 14 16.13 21.46 -7.69
C THR A 14 17.46 21.69 -8.39
N GLY A 15 17.61 22.83 -9.09
CA GLY A 15 18.89 23.25 -9.67
C GLY A 15 19.25 22.57 -10.99
N PHE A 16 18.30 21.91 -11.65
CA PHE A 16 18.52 21.37 -12.99
C PHE A 16 18.77 22.51 -14.00
N LYS A 17 19.91 22.46 -14.68
CA LYS A 17 20.26 23.35 -15.78
C LYS A 17 20.57 22.51 -17.01
N ALA A 18 19.86 22.76 -18.09
CA ALA A 18 20.20 22.25 -19.41
C ALA A 18 20.66 23.41 -20.27
N ALA A 19 21.68 23.17 -21.10
CA ALA A 19 22.15 24.12 -22.09
C ALA A 19 22.27 23.42 -23.44
N ALA A 20 22.01 24.16 -24.51
CA ALA A 20 22.25 23.71 -25.87
C ALA A 20 23.74 23.87 -26.22
N LEU A 21 24.15 23.37 -27.40
CA LEU A 21 25.54 23.42 -27.87
C LEU A 21 26.09 24.86 -28.01
N ASP A 22 25.19 25.83 -28.13
CA ASP A 22 25.48 27.27 -28.19
C ASP A 22 25.46 27.94 -26.80
N GLU A 23 25.48 27.15 -25.72
CA GLU A 23 25.42 27.58 -24.32
C GLU A 23 24.11 28.30 -23.91
N SER A 24 23.11 28.35 -24.80
CA SER A 24 21.79 28.88 -24.49
C SER A 24 21.06 27.99 -23.47
N ALA A 25 20.39 28.61 -22.50
CA ALA A 25 19.61 27.88 -21.51
C ALA A 25 18.42 27.16 -22.15
N VAL A 26 18.27 25.87 -21.85
CA VAL A 26 17.14 25.04 -22.30
C VAL A 26 16.20 24.83 -21.11
N ASN A 27 14.93 25.14 -21.32
CA ASN A 27 13.89 24.86 -20.33
C ASN A 27 13.47 23.38 -20.43
N ALA A 28 13.77 22.60 -19.41
CA ALA A 28 13.21 21.26 -19.24
C ALA A 28 12.04 21.31 -18.26
N ASN A 29 10.97 20.59 -18.58
CA ASN A 29 9.85 20.43 -17.66
C ASN A 29 10.25 19.46 -16.55
N ILE A 30 10.43 19.96 -15.33
CA ILE A 30 10.68 19.12 -14.15
C ILE A 30 9.34 18.79 -13.53
N VAL A 31 8.97 17.51 -13.56
CA VAL A 31 7.78 17.00 -12.88
C VAL A 31 8.25 16.39 -11.56
N ALA A 32 7.72 16.89 -10.45
CA ALA A 32 7.96 16.28 -9.14
C ALA A 32 7.34 14.87 -9.10
N GLY A 33 8.09 13.91 -8.57
CA GLY A 33 7.58 12.57 -8.26
C GLY A 33 7.18 12.49 -6.79
N GLY A 34 6.28 11.59 -6.44
CA GLY A 34 5.93 11.31 -5.05
C GLY A 34 6.27 9.87 -4.68
N VAL A 35 6.72 9.66 -3.45
CA VAL A 35 6.72 8.33 -2.81
C VAL A 35 5.66 8.35 -1.72
N THR A 36 4.66 7.49 -1.83
CA THR A 36 3.66 7.33 -0.77
C THR A 36 4.22 6.40 0.30
N VAL A 37 4.34 6.89 1.53
CA VAL A 37 4.63 6.05 2.69
C VAL A 37 3.29 5.69 3.32
N THR A 38 3.01 4.39 3.40
CA THR A 38 1.86 3.85 4.11
C THR A 38 2.37 2.93 5.20
N SER A 39 2.20 3.34 6.47
CA SER A 39 2.42 2.54 7.68
C SER A 39 1.23 1.59 7.92
N ARG A 40 0.69 1.03 6.85
CA ARG A 40 -0.33 -0.01 6.91
C ARG A 40 0.25 -1.25 6.28
N ILE A 41 -0.07 -2.41 6.83
CA ILE A 41 0.36 -3.70 6.30
C ILE A 41 -0.87 -4.32 5.64
N PRO A 42 -1.00 -4.23 4.31
CA PRO A 42 -2.10 -4.87 3.61
C PRO A 42 -2.13 -6.37 3.94
N GLY A 43 -3.28 -6.86 4.39
CA GLY A 43 -3.45 -8.24 4.84
C GLY A 43 -3.35 -8.47 6.34
N ASP A 44 -2.87 -7.50 7.12
CA ASP A 44 -2.86 -7.54 8.59
C ASP A 44 -4.24 -7.12 9.12
N VAL A 45 -5.15 -8.08 9.19
CA VAL A 45 -6.56 -7.86 9.52
C VAL A 45 -6.73 -7.61 11.03
N ASN A 46 -5.80 -8.09 11.84
CA ASN A 46 -5.85 -8.04 13.30
C ASN A 46 -4.99 -6.92 13.93
N ASP A 47 -4.18 -6.23 13.13
CA ASP A 47 -3.24 -5.15 13.48
C ASP A 47 -2.12 -5.61 14.42
N ASP A 48 -1.64 -6.86 14.27
CA ASP A 48 -0.57 -7.45 15.08
C ASP A 48 0.84 -7.26 14.49
N GLY A 49 0.94 -6.66 13.31
CA GLY A 49 2.18 -6.36 12.62
C GLY A 49 2.68 -7.50 11.73
N GLU A 50 1.99 -8.63 11.68
CA GLU A 50 2.30 -9.78 10.83
C GLU A 50 1.16 -10.04 9.84
N VAL A 51 1.47 -10.65 8.69
CA VAL A 51 0.45 -11.10 7.72
C VAL A 51 0.48 -12.61 7.68
N ASP A 52 -0.50 -13.24 8.32
CA ASP A 52 -0.49 -14.68 8.50
C ASP A 52 -1.88 -15.34 8.39
N ILE A 53 -1.94 -16.63 8.75
CA ILE A 53 -3.17 -17.42 8.65
C ILE A 53 -4.25 -16.92 9.62
N PHE A 54 -3.89 -16.30 10.75
CA PHE A 54 -4.83 -15.77 11.73
C PHE A 54 -5.61 -14.59 11.17
N ASP A 55 -5.00 -13.73 10.34
CA ASP A 55 -5.71 -12.66 9.64
C ASP A 55 -6.80 -13.20 8.74
N CYS A 56 -6.48 -14.24 7.97
CA CYS A 56 -7.43 -14.90 7.11
C CYS A 56 -8.58 -15.54 7.90
N VAL A 57 -8.29 -16.13 9.05
CA VAL A 57 -9.31 -16.71 9.95
C VAL A 57 -10.19 -15.61 10.55
N ARG A 58 -9.59 -14.47 10.95
CA ARG A 58 -10.30 -13.35 11.55
C ARG A 58 -11.22 -12.66 10.55
N LEU A 59 -10.74 -12.45 9.32
CA LEU A 59 -11.54 -11.95 8.21
C LEU A 59 -12.75 -12.84 7.92
N LYS A 60 -12.58 -14.17 7.90
CA LYS A 60 -13.71 -15.10 7.75
C LYS A 60 -14.71 -15.01 8.89
N LYS A 61 -14.24 -14.85 10.14
CA LYS A 61 -15.13 -14.69 11.30
C LYS A 61 -15.95 -13.41 11.15
N TYR A 62 -15.33 -12.31 10.72
CA TYR A 62 -16.02 -11.07 10.43
C TYR A 62 -17.10 -11.25 9.35
N LEU A 63 -16.73 -11.88 8.21
CA LEU A 63 -17.67 -12.16 7.12
C LEU A 63 -18.81 -13.11 7.51
N ALA A 64 -18.57 -14.02 8.47
CA ALA A 64 -19.58 -14.92 9.00
C ALA A 64 -20.48 -14.26 10.08
N GLY A 65 -20.32 -12.97 10.35
CA GLY A 65 -21.14 -12.23 11.31
C GLY A 65 -20.75 -12.43 12.77
N PHE A 66 -19.55 -12.96 13.05
CA PHE A 66 -19.04 -12.98 14.42
C PHE A 66 -18.65 -11.57 14.86
N ASN A 67 -18.85 -11.28 16.14
CA ASN A 67 -18.44 -10.01 16.72
C ASN A 67 -16.91 -9.99 16.96
N VAL A 68 -16.15 -9.71 15.90
CA VAL A 68 -14.69 -9.56 15.92
C VAL A 68 -14.29 -8.18 15.43
N THR A 69 -13.34 -7.56 16.10
CA THR A 69 -12.72 -6.30 15.64
C THR A 69 -11.69 -6.62 14.56
N ILE A 70 -11.78 -5.92 13.43
CA ILE A 70 -10.83 -6.02 12.31
C ILE A 70 -10.43 -4.62 11.84
N ASN A 71 -9.24 -4.51 11.24
CA ASN A 71 -8.82 -3.33 10.51
C ASN A 71 -9.35 -3.40 9.08
N ALA A 72 -10.46 -2.70 8.79
CA ALA A 72 -11.09 -2.74 7.47
C ALA A 72 -10.16 -2.23 6.34
N SER A 73 -9.28 -1.27 6.64
CA SER A 73 -8.34 -0.71 5.66
C SER A 73 -7.19 -1.66 5.29
N ASN A 74 -6.85 -2.60 6.19
CA ASN A 74 -5.88 -3.66 5.91
C ASN A 74 -6.58 -4.92 5.36
N ALA A 75 -7.85 -5.11 5.70
CA ALA A 75 -8.66 -6.24 5.25
C ALA A 75 -9.09 -6.13 3.79
N ASP A 76 -9.35 -4.92 3.29
CA ASP A 76 -9.49 -4.65 1.85
C ASP A 76 -8.10 -4.73 1.19
N VAL A 77 -7.72 -5.94 0.80
CA VAL A 77 -6.41 -6.21 0.18
C VAL A 77 -6.44 -6.05 -1.33
N ASN A 78 -7.63 -5.91 -1.90
CA ASN A 78 -7.83 -5.82 -3.34
C ASN A 78 -8.00 -4.35 -3.80
N GLY A 79 -8.38 -3.45 -2.89
CA GLY A 79 -8.54 -2.02 -3.04
C GLY A 79 -9.85 -1.60 -3.71
N ASP A 80 -10.92 -2.40 -3.59
CA ASP A 80 -12.25 -2.08 -4.15
C ASP A 80 -13.13 -1.28 -3.18
N GLY A 81 -12.67 -1.08 -1.94
CA GLY A 81 -13.39 -0.37 -0.89
C GLY A 81 -14.42 -1.22 -0.14
N GLU A 82 -14.54 -2.50 -0.48
CA GLU A 82 -15.39 -3.47 0.23
C GLU A 82 -14.50 -4.52 0.91
N VAL A 83 -14.93 -5.02 2.08
CA VAL A 83 -14.23 -6.10 2.78
C VAL A 83 -15.05 -7.36 2.62
N ASP A 84 -14.65 -8.22 1.71
CA ASP A 84 -15.46 -9.36 1.29
C ASP A 84 -14.67 -10.67 1.12
N ILE A 85 -15.29 -11.67 0.48
CA ILE A 85 -14.67 -12.98 0.32
C ILE A 85 -13.53 -12.98 -0.70
N PHE A 86 -13.49 -12.04 -1.64
CA PHE A 86 -12.41 -11.88 -2.60
C PHE A 86 -11.12 -11.46 -1.91
N ASP A 87 -11.21 -10.59 -0.89
CA ASP A 87 -10.07 -10.23 -0.04
C ASP A 87 -9.52 -11.45 0.68
N CYS A 88 -10.41 -12.25 1.27
CA CYS A 88 -10.03 -13.48 1.96
C CYS A 88 -9.34 -14.48 1.02
N VAL A 89 -9.81 -14.59 -0.23
CA VAL A 89 -9.18 -15.45 -1.24
C VAL A 89 -7.82 -14.89 -1.65
N ARG A 90 -7.70 -13.58 -1.86
CA ARG A 90 -6.45 -12.92 -2.26
C ARG A 90 -5.39 -13.03 -1.17
N LEU A 91 -5.76 -12.81 0.09
CA LEU A 91 -4.88 -12.99 1.24
C LEU A 91 -4.37 -14.44 1.34
N LYS A 92 -5.21 -15.45 1.12
CA LYS A 92 -4.75 -16.84 1.07
C LYS A 92 -3.78 -17.11 -0.07
N LYS A 93 -4.00 -16.51 -1.24
CA LYS A 93 -3.09 -16.65 -2.39
C LYS A 93 -1.72 -16.07 -2.05
N TYR A 94 -1.70 -14.93 -1.36
CA TYR A 94 -0.47 -14.31 -0.86
C TYR A 94 0.27 -15.24 0.11
N LEU A 95 -0.43 -15.74 1.12
CA LEU A 95 0.13 -16.69 2.10
C LEU A 95 0.59 -18.01 1.48
N ALA A 96 -0.03 -18.44 0.38
CA ALA A 96 0.36 -19.61 -0.38
C ALA A 96 1.59 -19.39 -1.29
N GLY A 97 2.17 -18.19 -1.28
CA GLY A 97 3.33 -17.83 -2.11
C GLY A 97 2.99 -17.63 -3.58
N MET A 98 1.72 -17.41 -3.92
CA MET A 98 1.35 -16.99 -5.28
C MET A 98 1.75 -15.54 -5.51
N SER A 99 2.11 -15.21 -6.74
CA SER A 99 2.40 -13.84 -7.18
C SER A 99 1.12 -12.98 -7.18
N VAL A 100 0.74 -12.49 -6.01
CA VAL A 100 -0.35 -11.54 -5.81
C VAL A 100 0.16 -10.37 -4.98
N GLU A 101 -0.21 -9.15 -5.35
CA GLU A 101 0.06 -7.95 -4.55
C GLU A 101 -1.16 -7.65 -3.68
N LEU A 102 -0.90 -7.31 -2.42
CA LEU A 102 -1.89 -6.75 -1.50
C LEU A 102 -1.77 -5.22 -1.57
N LYS A 103 -2.90 -4.54 -1.66
CA LYS A 103 -2.98 -3.08 -1.86
C LYS A 103 -3.28 -2.33 -0.58
#